data_AF-A0A067TG25-F1
#
_entry.id   AF-A0A067TG25-F1
#
_cell.length_a   1.000
_cell.length_b   1.000
_cell.length_c   1.000
_cell.angle_alpha   90.00
_cell.angle_beta   90.00
_cell.angle_gamma   90.00
#
_symmetry.space_group_name_H-M   'P 1'
#
loop_
_entity.id
_entity.type
_entity.pdbx_description
1 polymer ?
#
loop_
_entity_poly.entity_id
_entity_poly.type
_entity_poly.pdbx_seq_one_letter_code
_entity_poly.pdbx_strand_id
1 'polypeptide(L)'
;MAIAGVSVQPNDLQTVAVPLILAYDILGILGLFLLLLVLSTAWFSARVPRASTWFLLIISAIVVNLSSLLLVGHQSSPDHNKTACFVQAVTVYPSMVLNNFAAVAFLLQVYLSMIKMNKRSESCSLTSTQVRLLHAIPIFMAGSLLVVTLVVGVNDPSLVGREPSGLQCHMNYLVM
;
A
#
# COMPACT_ATOMS: atom_id res chain seq x y z
N MET A 1 35.46 -18.00 2.82
CA MET A 1 34.56 -19.17 2.92
C MET A 1 33.48 -18.97 1.86
N ALA A 2 33.67 -19.57 0.69
CA ALA A 2 32.83 -19.38 -0.49
C ALA A 2 31.62 -20.31 -0.40
N ILE A 3 30.40 -19.75 -0.46
CA ILE A 3 29.18 -20.56 -0.55
C ILE A 3 29.06 -20.99 -2.01
N ALA A 4 29.09 -22.31 -2.20
CA ALA A 4 28.96 -22.95 -3.49
C ALA A 4 27.71 -22.47 -4.23
N GLY A 5 27.88 -22.17 -5.52
CA GLY A 5 26.79 -21.84 -6.43
C GLY A 5 25.81 -22.99 -6.52
N VAL A 6 24.67 -22.86 -5.83
CA VAL A 6 23.48 -23.65 -6.12
C VAL A 6 22.93 -23.13 -7.43
N SER A 7 23.19 -23.85 -8.53
CA SER A 7 22.49 -23.63 -9.79
C SER A 7 21.06 -24.13 -9.61
N VAL A 8 20.16 -23.23 -9.18
CA VAL A 8 18.72 -23.51 -9.13
C VAL A 8 18.26 -23.80 -10.56
N GLN A 9 17.79 -25.02 -10.79
CA GLN A 9 17.16 -25.39 -12.06
C GLN A 9 15.95 -24.47 -12.30
N PRO A 10 15.81 -23.86 -13.50
CA PRO A 10 14.71 -22.94 -13.78
C PRO A 10 13.32 -23.57 -13.55
N ASN A 11 13.22 -24.91 -13.65
CA ASN A 11 12.00 -25.68 -13.41
C ASN A 11 11.58 -25.69 -11.92
N ASP A 12 12.53 -25.65 -10.98
CA ASP A 12 12.24 -25.64 -9.54
C ASP A 12 11.82 -24.24 -9.06
N LEU A 13 12.38 -23.18 -9.68
CA LEU A 13 11.99 -21.80 -9.39
C LEU A 13 10.56 -21.53 -9.89
N GLN A 14 10.20 -22.07 -11.05
CA GLN A 14 8.88 -21.88 -11.64
C GLN A 14 7.76 -22.66 -10.92
N THR A 15 8.07 -23.82 -10.34
CA THR A 15 7.12 -24.62 -9.54
C THR A 15 6.78 -23.98 -8.19
N VAL A 16 7.69 -23.21 -7.59
CA VAL A 16 7.44 -22.46 -6.34
C VAL A 16 6.80 -21.09 -6.60
N ALA A 17 7.10 -20.44 -7.73
CA ALA A 17 6.59 -19.10 -8.04
C ALA A 17 5.07 -19.07 -8.28
N VAL A 18 4.51 -20.06 -8.99
CA VAL A 18 3.07 -20.11 -9.31
C VAL A 18 2.16 -20.14 -8.07
N PRO A 19 2.34 -21.04 -7.09
CA PRO A 19 1.50 -21.04 -5.89
C PRO A 19 1.66 -19.77 -5.06
N LEU A 20 2.84 -19.15 -5.06
CA LEU A 20 3.09 -17.88 -4.38
C LEU A 20 2.32 -16.72 -5.04
N ILE A 21 2.34 -16.64 -6.37
CA ILE A 21 1.56 -15.68 -7.15
C ILE A 21 0.07 -15.85 -6.86
N LEU A 22 -0.44 -17.08 -6.93
CA LEU A 22 -1.85 -17.36 -6.65
C LEU A 22 -2.25 -16.97 -5.22
N ALA A 23 -1.43 -17.31 -4.23
CA ALA A 23 -1.69 -16.94 -2.84
C ALA A 23 -1.71 -15.42 -2.65
N TYR A 24 -0.75 -14.71 -3.26
CA TYR A 24 -0.67 -13.25 -3.23
C TYR A 24 -1.92 -12.59 -3.84
N ASP A 25 -2.35 -13.04 -5.02
CA ASP A 25 -3.52 -12.51 -5.70
C ASP A 25 -4.82 -12.78 -4.93
N ILE A 26 -4.99 -14.01 -4.42
CA ILE A 26 -6.17 -14.38 -3.62
C ILE A 26 -6.26 -13.51 -2.37
N LEU A 27 -5.14 -13.34 -1.65
CA LEU A 27 -5.08 -12.49 -0.47
C LEU A 27 -5.36 -11.02 -0.79
N GLY A 28 -4.84 -10.51 -1.91
CA GLY A 28 -5.09 -9.14 -2.37
C GLY A 28 -6.56 -8.90 -2.74
N ILE A 29 -7.17 -9.82 -3.51
CA ILE A 29 -8.58 -9.75 -3.91
C ILE A 29 -9.49 -9.85 -2.67
N LEU A 30 -9.22 -10.81 -1.78
CA LEU A 30 -9.97 -10.99 -0.55
C LEU A 30 -9.85 -9.76 0.36
N GLY A 31 -8.63 -9.24 0.53
CA GLY A 31 -8.37 -8.03 1.29
C GLY A 31 -9.14 -6.83 0.75
N LEU A 32 -9.09 -6.60 -0.57
CA LEU A 32 -9.84 -5.55 -1.23
C LEU A 32 -11.36 -5.71 -1.01
N PHE A 33 -11.89 -6.91 -1.21
CA PHE A 33 -13.31 -7.19 -1.03
C PHE A 33 -13.77 -6.91 0.40
N LEU A 34 -13.03 -7.38 1.40
CA LEU A 34 -13.33 -7.14 2.81
C LEU A 34 -13.26 -5.64 3.16
N LEU A 35 -12.28 -4.91 2.64
CA LEU A 35 -12.17 -3.46 2.86
C LEU A 35 -13.35 -2.69 2.24
N LEU A 36 -13.78 -3.08 1.04
CA LEU A 36 -14.97 -2.49 0.39
C LEU A 36 -16.25 -2.81 1.17
N LEU A 37 -16.37 -4.01 1.72
CA LEU A 37 -17.49 -4.39 2.60
C LEU A 37 -17.49 -3.54 3.88
N VAL A 38 -16.33 -3.37 4.52
CA VAL A 38 -16.18 -2.52 5.70
C VAL A 38 -16.50 -1.05 5.39
N LEU A 39 -16.08 -0.54 4.23
CA LEU A 39 -16.40 0.81 3.81
C LEU A 39 -17.89 0.98 3.50
N SER A 40 -18.50 -0.02 2.85
CA SER A 40 -19.94 -0.02 2.51
C SER A 40 -20.80 -0.08 3.77
N THR A 41 -20.49 -0.99 4.71
CA THR A 41 -21.17 -1.07 6.01
C THR A 41 -20.99 0.21 6.80
N ALA A 42 -19.84 0.88 6.66
CA ALA A 42 -19.63 2.18 7.26
C ALA A 42 -20.52 3.27 6.67
N TRP A 43 -20.69 3.27 5.34
CA TRP A 43 -21.56 4.18 4.63
C TRP A 43 -23.04 4.02 5.01
N PHE A 44 -23.51 2.78 5.15
CA PHE A 44 -24.90 2.50 5.50
C PHE A 44 -25.20 2.67 7.00
N SER A 45 -24.19 2.65 7.87
CA SER A 45 -24.35 2.78 9.31
C SER A 45 -24.02 4.20 9.79
N ALA A 46 -25.00 5.09 9.72
CA ALA A 46 -24.90 6.46 10.22
C ALA A 46 -24.87 6.56 11.76
N ARG A 47 -25.21 5.48 12.47
CA ARG A 47 -25.32 5.47 13.94
C ARG A 47 -23.98 5.33 14.66
N VAL A 48 -22.94 4.87 13.98
CA VAL A 48 -21.62 4.62 14.59
C VAL A 48 -20.70 5.80 14.25
N PRO A 49 -20.37 6.68 15.22
CA PRO A 49 -19.42 7.75 14.99
C PRO A 49 -18.03 7.15 14.74
N ARG A 50 -17.39 7.54 13.64
CA ARG A 50 -16.04 7.07 13.26
C ARG A 50 -15.09 8.24 13.14
N ALA A 51 -13.83 8.01 13.50
CA ALA A 51 -12.76 8.98 13.30
C ALA A 51 -12.54 9.23 11.81
N SER A 52 -12.28 10.47 11.38
CA SER A 52 -11.97 10.77 9.98
C SER A 52 -10.70 10.05 9.48
N THR A 53 -9.68 9.92 10.34
CA THR A 53 -8.45 9.15 10.02
C THR A 53 -8.70 7.65 9.80
N TRP A 54 -9.80 7.11 10.33
CA TRP A 54 -10.19 5.73 10.04
C TRP A 54 -10.53 5.55 8.56
N PHE A 55 -11.26 6.50 7.96
CA PHE A 55 -11.54 6.47 6.52
C PHE A 55 -10.26 6.60 5.70
N LEU A 56 -9.33 7.47 6.12
CA LEU A 56 -8.02 7.60 5.46
C LEU A 56 -7.26 6.27 5.44
N LEU A 57 -7.26 5.53 6.56
CA LEU A 57 -6.63 4.21 6.67
C LEU A 57 -7.30 3.16 5.76
N ILE A 58 -8.63 3.11 5.74
CA ILE A 58 -9.36 2.16 4.89
C ILE A 58 -9.13 2.47 3.40
N ILE A 59 -9.21 3.75 3.02
CA ILE A 59 -8.97 4.19 1.65
C ILE A 59 -7.52 3.91 1.24
N SER A 60 -6.53 4.19 2.10
CA SER A 60 -5.13 3.88 1.80
C SER A 60 -4.88 2.39 1.62
N ALA A 61 -5.50 1.54 2.45
CA ALA A 61 -5.41 0.10 2.31
C ALA A 61 -6.05 -0.40 1.00
N ILE A 62 -7.16 0.20 0.57
CA ILE A 62 -7.76 -0.07 -0.74
C ILE A 62 -6.78 0.30 -1.86
N VAL A 63 -6.14 1.47 -1.80
CA VAL A 63 -5.15 1.91 -2.81
C VAL A 63 -3.95 0.96 -2.88
N VAL A 64 -3.47 0.45 -1.75
CA VAL A 64 -2.38 -0.56 -1.70
C VAL A 64 -2.80 -1.85 -2.40
N ASN A 65 -4.01 -2.36 -2.12
CA ASN A 65 -4.51 -3.58 -2.74
C ASN A 65 -4.73 -3.37 -4.25
N LEU A 66 -5.30 -2.24 -4.66
CA LEU A 66 -5.48 -1.92 -6.09
C LEU A 66 -4.13 -1.84 -6.82
N SER A 67 -3.13 -1.19 -6.24
CA SER A 67 -1.79 -1.10 -6.83
C SER A 67 -1.12 -2.47 -6.96
N SER A 68 -1.28 -3.32 -5.94
CA SER A 68 -0.82 -4.71 -5.95
C SER A 68 -1.50 -5.56 -7.04
N LEU A 69 -2.79 -5.35 -7.26
CA LEU A 69 -3.59 -6.14 -8.20
C LEU A 69 -3.46 -5.71 -9.67
N LEU A 70 -2.75 -4.62 -9.98
CA LEU A 70 -2.54 -4.15 -11.36
C LEU A 70 -1.87 -5.19 -12.28
N LEU A 71 -1.08 -6.10 -11.71
CA LEU A 71 -0.35 -7.13 -12.44
C LEU A 71 -1.10 -8.46 -12.59
N VAL A 72 -2.28 -8.60 -11.97
CA VAL A 72 -3.05 -9.85 -11.99
C VAL A 72 -3.28 -10.30 -13.42
N GLY A 73 -3.03 -11.59 -13.67
CA GLY A 73 -3.15 -12.22 -14.99
C GLY A 73 -1.98 -11.95 -15.94
N HIS A 74 -1.06 -11.04 -15.60
CA HIS A 74 0.14 -10.74 -16.39
C HIS A 74 1.44 -11.17 -15.67
N GLN A 75 1.34 -11.82 -14.51
CA GLN A 75 2.48 -12.27 -13.69
C GLN A 75 3.21 -13.51 -14.23
N SER A 76 2.75 -14.19 -15.27
CA SER A 76 3.47 -15.32 -15.86
C SER A 76 3.83 -15.11 -17.32
N SER A 77 3.33 -14.03 -17.92
CA SER A 77 3.57 -13.75 -19.34
C SER A 77 5.00 -13.25 -19.57
N PRO A 78 5.72 -13.78 -20.57
CA PRO A 78 6.99 -13.22 -21.03
C PRO A 78 6.80 -11.82 -21.64
N ASP A 79 5.64 -11.60 -22.29
CA ASP A 79 5.19 -10.29 -22.74
C ASP A 79 4.50 -9.58 -21.56
N HIS A 80 5.30 -8.96 -20.72
CA HIS A 80 4.81 -8.17 -19.59
C HIS A 80 4.17 -6.88 -20.10
N ASN A 81 2.99 -6.54 -19.57
CA ASN A 81 2.35 -5.27 -19.84
C ASN A 81 3.19 -4.14 -19.20
N LYS A 82 4.07 -3.53 -20.00
CA LYS A 82 4.99 -2.47 -19.58
C LYS A 82 4.28 -1.31 -18.90
N THR A 83 3.09 -0.95 -19.38
CA THR A 83 2.29 0.14 -18.79
C THR A 83 1.77 -0.24 -17.41
N ALA A 84 1.20 -1.44 -17.24
CA ALA A 84 0.73 -1.89 -15.94
C ALA A 84 1.89 -2.03 -14.92
N CYS A 85 3.04 -2.54 -15.38
CA CYS A 85 4.26 -2.65 -14.59
C CYS A 85 4.81 -1.28 -14.17
N PHE A 86 4.84 -0.32 -15.11
CA PHE A 86 5.22 1.05 -14.82
C PHE A 86 4.30 1.69 -13.78
N VAL A 87 2.98 1.62 -13.99
CA VAL A 87 2.00 2.19 -13.06
C VAL A 87 2.13 1.55 -11.68
N GLN A 88 2.27 0.22 -11.61
CA GLN A 88 2.48 -0.47 -10.34
C GLN A 88 3.78 -0.02 -9.66
N ALA A 89 4.90 0.04 -10.37
CA ALA A 89 6.18 0.43 -9.79
C ALA A 89 6.16 1.86 -9.22
N VAL A 90 5.47 2.79 -9.90
CA VAL A 90 5.37 4.18 -9.42
C VAL A 90 4.36 4.36 -8.29
N THR A 91 3.33 3.51 -8.17
CA THR A 91 2.29 3.63 -7.12
C THR A 91 2.49 2.76 -5.90
N VAL A 92 3.18 1.62 -6.01
CA VAL A 92 3.30 0.64 -4.91
C VAL A 92 3.98 1.25 -3.68
N TYR A 93 5.13 1.90 -3.84
CA TYR A 93 5.83 2.50 -2.70
C TYR A 93 5.09 3.70 -2.09
N PRO A 94 4.60 4.68 -2.87
CA PRO A 94 3.76 5.75 -2.32
C PRO A 94 2.51 5.26 -1.59
N SER A 95 1.85 4.22 -2.10
CA SER A 95 0.65 3.66 -1.46
C SER A 95 0.98 2.99 -0.13
N MET A 96 2.10 2.26 -0.04
CA MET A 96 2.58 1.67 1.21
C MET A 96 2.92 2.75 2.25
N VAL A 97 3.60 3.82 1.82
CA VAL A 97 3.88 4.99 2.66
C VAL A 97 2.58 5.62 3.16
N LEU A 98 1.63 5.89 2.27
CA LEU A 98 0.31 6.44 2.63
C LEU A 98 -0.35 5.58 3.70
N ASN A 99 -0.37 4.26 3.51
CA ASN A 99 -1.03 3.33 4.41
C ASN A 99 -0.38 3.27 5.80
N ASN A 100 0.95 3.22 5.85
CA ASN A 100 1.68 3.19 7.12
C ASN A 100 1.50 4.50 7.90
N PHE A 101 1.62 5.65 7.24
CA PHE A 101 1.39 6.94 7.89
C PHE A 101 -0.08 7.15 8.27
N ALA A 102 -1.03 6.67 7.47
CA ALA A 102 -2.45 6.68 7.82
C ALA A 102 -2.74 5.81 9.06
N ALA A 103 -2.11 4.65 9.19
CA ALA A 103 -2.22 3.79 10.36
C ALA A 103 -1.67 4.49 11.62
N VAL A 104 -0.49 5.11 11.52
CA VAL A 104 0.08 5.92 12.61
C VAL A 104 -0.84 7.08 12.98
N ALA A 105 -1.39 7.80 11.99
CA ALA A 105 -2.31 8.90 12.22
C ALA A 105 -3.60 8.44 12.94
N PHE A 106 -4.16 7.30 12.53
CA PHE A 106 -5.33 6.69 13.18
C PHE A 106 -5.03 6.27 14.62
N LEU A 107 -3.91 5.56 14.84
CA LEU A 107 -3.48 5.15 16.19
C LEU A 107 -3.24 6.36 17.09
N LEU A 108 -2.60 7.41 16.57
CA LEU A 108 -2.35 8.64 17.32
C LEU A 108 -3.66 9.37 17.64
N GLN A 109 -4.61 9.44 16.70
CA GLN A 109 -5.94 9.99 16.97
C GLN A 109 -6.67 9.24 18.08
N VAL A 110 -6.66 7.91 18.03
CA VAL A 110 -7.30 7.04 19.04
C VAL A 110 -6.62 7.23 20.39
N TYR A 111 -5.29 7.23 20.44
CA TYR A 111 -4.48 7.42 21.65
C TYR A 111 -4.76 8.78 22.31
N LEU A 112 -4.71 9.87 21.53
CA LEU A 112 -4.98 11.22 22.04
C LEU A 112 -6.42 11.36 22.53
N SER A 113 -7.37 10.72 21.85
CA SER A 113 -8.79 10.72 22.28
C SER A 113 -8.95 10.03 23.63
N MET A 114 -8.31 8.87 23.83
CA MET A 114 -8.33 8.16 25.12
C MET A 114 -7.71 8.98 26.24
N ILE A 115 -6.59 9.69 26.00
CA ILE A 115 -5.98 10.56 27.01
C ILE A 115 -6.92 11.69 27.43
N LYS A 116 -7.59 12.34 26.48
CA LYS A 116 -8.52 13.45 26.78
C LYS A 116 -9.73 12.97 27.57
N MET A 117 -10.27 11.79 27.22
CA MET A 117 -11.33 11.13 27.98
C MET A 117 -10.90 10.85 29.42
N ASN A 118 -9.70 10.29 29.61
CA ASN A 118 -9.19 9.96 30.94
C ASN A 118 -8.95 11.20 31.82
N LYS A 119 -8.51 12.31 31.21
CA LYS A 119 -8.23 13.56 31.94
C LYS A 119 -9.49 14.38 32.30
N ARG A 120 -10.71 13.91 32.01
CA ARG A 120 -11.97 14.69 32.12
C ARG A 120 -11.82 16.11 31.56
N SER A 121 -11.09 16.25 30.45
CA SER A 121 -10.93 17.56 29.82
C SER A 121 -12.29 18.02 29.30
N GLU A 122 -12.62 19.31 29.51
CA GLU A 122 -13.88 19.90 29.03
C GLU A 122 -14.09 19.72 27.52
N SER A 123 -13.01 19.52 26.76
CA SER A 123 -13.07 19.11 25.36
C SER A 123 -12.64 17.66 25.17
N CYS A 124 -13.62 16.78 25.01
CA CYS A 124 -13.42 15.36 24.68
C CYS A 124 -12.87 15.15 23.25
N SER A 125 -12.84 16.20 22.42
CA SER A 125 -12.48 16.15 20.99
C SER A 125 -11.07 16.68 20.71
N LEU A 126 -10.42 16.15 19.67
CA LEU A 126 -9.18 16.72 19.13
C LEU A 126 -9.44 18.11 18.53
N THR A 127 -8.43 19.00 18.56
CA THR A 127 -8.58 20.30 17.90
C THR A 127 -8.61 20.10 16.38
N SER A 128 -9.34 20.96 15.67
CA SER A 128 -9.41 20.91 14.20
C SER A 128 -8.02 20.94 13.55
N THR A 129 -7.07 21.68 14.13
CA THR A 129 -5.68 21.72 13.66
C THR A 129 -4.96 20.38 13.83
N GLN A 130 -5.14 19.67 14.96
CA GLN A 130 -4.57 18.34 15.16
C GLN A 130 -5.12 17.35 14.13
N VAL A 131 -6.44 17.34 13.92
CA VAL A 131 -7.08 16.46 12.94
C VAL A 131 -6.60 16.76 11.52
N ARG A 132 -6.47 18.04 11.15
CA ARG A 132 -5.92 18.44 9.84
C ARG A 132 -4.49 17.97 9.66
N LEU A 133 -3.64 18.13 10.67
CA LEU A 133 -2.24 17.69 10.63
C LEU A 133 -2.13 16.16 10.45
N LEU A 134 -2.98 15.40 11.16
CA LEU A 134 -3.06 13.94 11.04
C LEU A 134 -3.42 13.45 9.64
N HIS A 135 -4.12 14.25 8.84
CA HIS A 135 -4.42 13.92 7.43
C HIS A 135 -3.34 14.46 6.49
N ALA A 136 -2.85 15.67 6.74
CA ALA A 136 -1.89 16.34 5.87
C ALA A 136 -0.57 15.57 5.80
N ILE A 137 -0.07 15.05 6.92
CA ILE A 137 1.23 14.35 6.95
C ILE A 137 1.23 13.09 6.05
N PRO A 138 0.29 12.12 6.19
CA PRO A 138 0.27 10.94 5.31
C PRO A 138 0.14 11.30 3.83
N ILE A 139 -0.73 12.26 3.49
CA ILE A 139 -0.97 12.68 2.11
C ILE A 139 0.27 13.35 1.53
N PHE A 140 0.91 14.23 2.28
CA PHE A 140 2.11 14.93 1.83
C PHE A 140 3.29 13.96 1.62
N MET A 141 3.52 13.04 2.56
CA MET A 141 4.60 12.05 2.46
C MET A 141 4.40 11.09 1.29
N ALA A 142 3.16 10.62 1.08
CA ALA A 142 2.86 9.76 -0.05
C ALA A 142 2.91 10.53 -1.37
N GLY A 143 2.37 11.75 -1.41
CA GLY A 143 2.37 12.59 -2.61
C GLY A 143 3.77 13.00 -3.05
N SER A 144 4.66 13.34 -2.12
CA SER A 144 6.05 13.65 -2.44
C SER A 144 6.76 12.44 -3.03
N LEU A 145 6.58 11.25 -2.45
CA LEU A 145 7.17 10.02 -2.99
C LEU A 145 6.59 9.69 -4.37
N LEU A 146 5.28 9.85 -4.57
CA LEU A 146 4.63 9.63 -5.88
C LEU A 146 5.19 10.54 -6.97
N VAL A 147 5.39 11.82 -6.65
CA VAL A 147 5.99 12.76 -7.61
C VAL A 147 7.42 12.35 -7.94
N VAL A 148 8.23 11.98 -6.94
CA VAL A 148 9.60 11.51 -7.16
C VAL A 148 9.61 10.24 -8.02
N THR A 149 8.81 9.23 -7.68
CA THR A 149 8.77 7.97 -8.43
C THR A 149 8.28 8.16 -9.86
N LEU A 150 7.28 9.01 -10.06
CA LEU A 150 6.76 9.32 -11.38
C LEU A 150 7.79 10.07 -12.23
N VAL A 151 8.42 11.13 -11.70
CA VAL A 151 9.42 11.92 -12.43
C VAL A 151 10.61 11.06 -12.81
N VAL A 152 11.13 10.26 -11.87
CA VAL A 152 12.27 9.36 -12.15
C VAL A 152 11.87 8.29 -13.17
N GLY A 153 10.70 7.68 -13.02
CA GLY A 153 10.24 6.63 -13.93
C GLY A 153 9.99 7.12 -15.36
N VAL A 154 9.48 8.34 -15.52
CA VAL A 154 9.26 8.93 -16.85
C VAL A 154 10.59 9.31 -17.51
N ASN A 155 11.54 9.83 -16.73
CA ASN A 155 12.84 10.26 -17.25
C ASN A 155 13.77 9.09 -17.58
N ASP A 156 13.69 7.99 -16.82
CA ASP A 156 14.50 6.79 -17.06
C ASP A 156 13.67 5.50 -16.90
N PRO A 157 12.99 5.07 -17.97
CA PRO A 157 12.19 3.84 -17.97
C PRO A 157 13.02 2.57 -17.73
N SER A 158 14.34 2.62 -17.89
CA SER A 158 15.21 1.46 -17.66
C SER A 158 15.32 1.07 -16.17
N LEU A 159 14.94 2.00 -15.28
CA LEU A 159 14.88 1.78 -13.83
C LEU A 159 13.67 0.96 -13.39
N VAL A 160 12.68 0.78 -14.27
CA VAL A 160 11.46 0.02 -13.98
C VAL A 160 11.75 -1.45 -14.26
N GLY A 161 12.00 -2.19 -13.19
CA GLY A 161 12.31 -3.61 -13.22
C GLY A 161 11.14 -4.44 -12.74
N ARG A 162 11.11 -5.70 -13.18
CA ARG A 162 10.25 -6.71 -12.59
C ARG A 162 11.04 -7.50 -11.55
N GLU A 163 10.45 -7.72 -10.38
CA GLU A 163 11.10 -8.54 -9.36
C GLU A 163 11.27 -9.99 -9.86
N PRO A 164 12.37 -10.70 -9.51
CA PRO A 164 12.55 -12.11 -9.85
C PRO A 164 11.41 -13.02 -9.39
N SER A 165 10.70 -12.64 -8.32
CA SER A 165 9.49 -13.32 -7.82
C SER A 165 8.33 -13.27 -8.81
N GLY A 166 8.34 -12.30 -9.73
CA GLY A 166 7.26 -12.01 -10.64
C GLY A 166 6.04 -11.34 -10.00
N LEU A 167 6.02 -11.12 -8.68
CA LEU A 167 4.86 -10.61 -7.95
C LEU A 167 4.61 -9.13 -8.19
N GLN A 168 5.68 -8.35 -8.24
CA GLN A 168 5.63 -6.90 -8.31
C GLN A 168 6.66 -6.34 -9.28
N CYS A 169 6.35 -5.15 -9.81
CA CYS A 169 7.32 -4.28 -10.42
C CYS A 169 7.91 -3.31 -9.40
N HIS A 170 9.20 -3.02 -9.54
CA HIS A 170 9.97 -2.18 -8.64
C HIS A 170 10.78 -1.15 -9.40
N MET A 171 11.24 -0.14 -8.67
CA MET A 171 12.19 0.85 -9.18
C MET A 171 13.57 0.52 -8.61
N ASN A 172 14.55 0.27 -9.48
CA ASN A 172 15.88 -0.19 -9.08
C ASN A 172 16.62 0.76 -8.12
N TYR A 173 16.27 2.05 -8.09
CA TYR A 173 16.93 3.05 -7.24
C TYR A 173 16.33 3.16 -5.81
N LEU A 174 15.15 2.58 -5.55
CA LEU A 174 14.50 2.61 -4.23
C LEU A 174 14.93 1.45 -3.32
N VAL A 175 15.77 0.53 -3.83
CA VAL A 175 16.21 -0.70 -3.16
C VAL A 175 17.72 -0.66 -2.83
N MET A 176 18.35 0.52 -2.93
CA MET A 176 19.75 0.73 -2.52
C MET A 176 19.87 1.20 -1.07
#